data_AF-A0A954STA6-F1
#
_entry.id   AF-A0A954STA6-F1
#
_cell.length_a   1.000
_cell.length_b   1.000
_cell.length_c   1.000
_cell.angle_alpha   90.00
_cell.angle_beta   90.00
_cell.angle_gamma   90.00
#
_symmetry.space_group_name_H-M   'P 1'
#
loop_
_entity.id
_entity.type
_entity.pdbx_description
1 polymer ?
#
loop_
_entity_poly.entity_id
_entity_poly.type
_entity_poly.pdbx_seq_one_letter_code
_entity_poly.pdbx_strand_id
1 'polypeptide(L)'
;LTYVGVFLVWKQFPSRALFLGVGTLASVGLATGLIRARRTGYFVNRVDFSAHALVVADLAIESVVFELFRLAQPLASVTLFHDNNNFIGCAAAFVALVGGYRWYALRTKVAQQP
;
A
#
# COMPACT_ATOMS: atom_id res chain seq x y z
N LEU A 1 5.98 4.99 -1.12
CA LEU A 1 7.30 4.52 -0.63
C LEU A 1 7.18 3.65 0.61
N THR A 2 6.47 4.07 1.66
CA THR A 2 6.28 3.26 2.88
C THR A 2 5.76 1.84 2.61
N TYR A 3 4.73 1.69 1.77
CA TYR A 3 4.20 0.38 1.36
C TYR A 3 5.29 -0.52 0.74
N VAL A 4 6.10 0.03 -0.18
CA VAL A 4 7.21 -0.70 -0.82
C VAL A 4 8.29 -1.09 0.20
N GLY A 5 8.61 -0.19 1.13
CA GLY A 5 9.59 -0.47 2.18
C GLY A 5 9.16 -1.61 3.10
N VAL A 6 7.89 -1.65 3.50
CA VAL A 6 7.34 -2.75 4.33
C VAL A 6 7.45 -4.08 3.60
N PHE A 7 7.11 -4.10 2.31
CA PHE A 7 7.16 -5.31 1.51
C PHE A 7 8.59 -5.83 1.29
N LEU A 8 9.55 -4.93 1.03
CA LEU A 8 10.97 -5.29 0.92
C LEU A 8 11.51 -5.86 2.24
N VAL A 9 11.09 -5.29 3.36
CA VAL A 9 11.46 -5.77 4.70
C VAL A 9 10.90 -7.18 4.96
N TRP A 10 9.64 -7.42 4.62
CA TRP A 10 9.03 -8.74 4.73
C TRP A 10 9.69 -9.79 3.84
N LYS A 11 10.13 -9.39 2.63
CA LYS A 11 10.89 -10.25 1.73
C LYS A 11 12.25 -10.63 2.31
N GLN A 12 13.00 -9.65 2.82
CA GLN A 12 14.36 -9.87 3.29
C GLN A 12 14.39 -10.63 4.63
N PHE A 13 13.39 -10.40 5.48
CA PHE A 13 13.31 -10.97 6.83
C PHE A 13 11.93 -11.57 7.09
N PRO A 14 11.60 -12.73 6.49
CA PRO A 14 10.30 -13.36 6.66
C PRO A 14 10.17 -13.89 8.09
N SER A 15 9.50 -13.14 8.98
CA SER A 15 9.25 -13.55 10.36
C SER A 15 7.84 -13.16 10.82
N ARG A 16 7.24 -13.99 11.68
CA ARG A 16 5.87 -13.80 12.18
C ARG A 16 5.69 -12.45 12.89
N ALA A 17 6.67 -12.11 13.74
CA ALA A 17 6.67 -10.85 14.47
C ALA A 17 6.80 -9.65 13.53
N LEU A 18 7.51 -9.80 12.40
CA LEU A 18 7.61 -8.75 11.38
C LEU A 18 6.32 -8.60 10.58
N PHE A 19 5.70 -9.70 10.13
CA PHE A 19 4.44 -9.62 9.36
C PHE A 19 3.32 -8.99 10.19
N LEU A 20 3.09 -9.50 11.40
CA LEU A 20 2.04 -8.98 12.27
C LEU A 20 2.40 -7.61 12.85
N GLY A 21 3.60 -7.47 13.39
CA GLY A 21 4.05 -6.23 14.04
C GLY A 21 4.21 -5.09 13.05
N VAL A 22 5.06 -5.25 12.03
CA VAL A 22 5.32 -4.20 11.04
C VAL A 22 4.10 -3.98 10.16
N GLY A 23 3.35 -5.03 9.79
CA GLY A 23 2.10 -4.90 9.03
C GLY A 23 1.03 -4.10 9.75
N THR A 24 0.78 -4.45 11.01
CA THR A 24 -0.20 -3.72 11.83
C THR A 24 0.24 -2.28 12.06
N LEU A 25 1.50 -2.06 12.47
CA LEU A 25 2.02 -0.72 12.72
C LEU A 25 2.01 0.15 11.46
N ALA A 26 2.42 -0.40 10.31
CA ALA A 26 2.40 0.31 9.05
C ALA A 26 0.97 0.61 8.59
N SER A 27 0.05 -0.35 8.71
CA SER A 27 -1.36 -0.16 8.33
C SER A 27 -2.03 0.91 9.17
N VAL A 28 -1.85 0.88 10.50
CA VAL A 28 -2.37 1.90 11.41
C VAL A 28 -1.75 3.27 11.14
N GLY A 29 -0.42 3.31 10.94
CA GLY A 29 0.30 4.55 10.61
C GLY A 29 -0.17 5.17 9.30
N LEU A 30 -0.31 4.36 8.25
CA LEU A 30 -0.79 4.80 6.94
C LEU A 30 -2.26 5.22 6.99
N ALA A 31 -3.13 4.49 7.69
CA ALA A 31 -4.53 4.86 7.87
C ALA A 31 -4.66 6.20 8.61
N THR A 32 -3.88 6.40 9.68
CA THR A 32 -3.85 7.67 10.43
C THR A 32 -3.35 8.81 9.54
N GLY A 33 -2.28 8.57 8.77
CA GLY A 33 -1.76 9.52 7.79
C GLY A 33 -2.78 9.87 6.71
N LEU A 34 -3.52 8.88 6.21
CA LEU A 34 -4.58 9.05 5.21
C LEU A 34 -5.73 9.93 5.75
N ILE A 35 -6.17 9.69 6.98
CA ILE A 35 -7.21 10.50 7.65
C ILE A 35 -6.73 11.94 7.82
N ARG A 36 -5.48 12.13 8.29
CA ARG A 36 -4.88 13.46 8.44
C ARG A 36 -4.78 14.19 7.10
N ALA A 37 -4.27 13.51 6.07
CA ALA A 37 -4.14 14.06 4.72
C ALA A 37 -5.50 14.47 4.13
N ARG A 38 -6.55 13.70 4.41
CA ARG A 38 -7.92 14.05 3.99
C ARG A 38 -8.40 15.33 4.67
N ARG A 39 -8.13 15.50 5.96
CA ARG A 39 -8.50 16.71 6.71
C ARG A 39 -7.76 17.96 6.23
N THR A 40 -6.54 17.81 5.71
CA THR A 40 -5.74 18.92 5.18
C THR A 40 -5.94 19.19 3.69
N GLY A 41 -6.93 18.56 3.04
CA GLY A 41 -7.21 18.76 1.62
C GLY A 41 -6.11 18.28 0.68
N TYR A 42 -5.31 17.27 1.09
CA TYR A 42 -4.20 16.73 0.28
C TYR A 42 -4.68 16.07 -1.02
N PHE A 43 -5.83 15.41 -0.99
CA PHE A 43 -6.35 14.66 -2.13
C PHE A 43 -7.04 15.59 -3.12
N VAL A 44 -6.75 15.37 -4.40
CA VAL A 44 -7.32 16.19 -5.48
C VAL A 44 -8.82 15.93 -5.61
N ASN A 45 -9.26 14.69 -5.41
CA ASN A 45 -10.67 14.29 -5.43
C ASN A 45 -10.92 12.99 -4.64
N ARG A 46 -12.15 12.47 -4.70
CA ARG A 46 -12.52 11.21 -4.04
C ARG A 46 -11.82 9.98 -4.64
N VAL A 47 -11.52 9.97 -5.93
CA VAL A 47 -10.84 8.85 -6.60
C VAL A 47 -9.40 8.74 -6.12
N ASP A 48 -8.69 9.86 -6.02
CA ASP A 48 -7.32 9.94 -5.48
C ASP A 48 -7.27 9.43 -4.04
N PHE A 49 -8.23 9.84 -3.20
CA PHE A 49 -8.37 9.31 -1.84
C PHE A 49 -8.65 7.80 -1.83
N SER A 50 -9.62 7.33 -2.62
CA SER A 50 -9.98 5.91 -2.67
C SER A 50 -8.82 5.03 -3.15
N ALA A 51 -8.04 5.49 -4.13
CA ALA A 51 -6.85 4.77 -4.59
C ALA A 51 -5.84 4.59 -3.45
N HIS A 52 -5.54 5.65 -2.69
CA HIS A 52 -4.66 5.54 -1.53
C HIS A 52 -5.25 4.66 -0.42
N ALA A 53 -6.56 4.76 -0.17
CA ALA A 53 -7.26 3.93 0.80
C ALA A 53 -7.17 2.44 0.44
N LEU A 54 -7.29 2.09 -0.85
CA LEU A 54 -7.15 0.72 -1.33
C LEU A 54 -5.76 0.16 -1.04
N VAL A 55 -4.68 0.94 -1.19
CA VAL A 55 -3.32 0.47 -0.84
C VAL A 55 -3.16 0.23 0.65
N VAL A 56 -3.74 1.08 1.50
CA VAL A 56 -3.70 0.87 2.95
C VAL A 56 -4.51 -0.38 3.33
N ALA A 57 -5.67 -0.57 2.70
CA ALA A 57 -6.51 -1.74 2.91
C ALA A 57 -5.83 -3.02 2.42
N ASP A 58 -5.19 -2.98 1.25
CA ASP A 58 -4.42 -4.09 0.68
C ASP A 58 -3.31 -4.54 1.63
N LEU A 59 -2.49 -3.61 2.14
CA LEU A 59 -1.45 -3.92 3.13
C LEU A 59 -2.03 -4.58 4.39
N ALA A 60 -3.16 -4.09 4.88
CA ALA A 60 -3.83 -4.64 6.06
C ALA A 60 -4.38 -6.05 5.77
N ILE A 61 -5.03 -6.23 4.62
CA ILE A 61 -5.58 -7.52 4.19
C ILE A 61 -4.45 -8.52 4.00
N GLU A 62 -3.38 -8.19 3.28
CA GLU A 62 -2.23 -9.08 3.10
C GLU A 62 -1.62 -9.50 4.45
N SER A 63 -1.48 -8.59 5.40
CA SER A 63 -0.94 -8.92 6.73
C SER A 63 -1.79 -9.94 7.50
N VAL A 64 -3.11 -9.93 7.30
CA VAL A 64 -4.06 -10.87 7.92
C VAL A 64 -4.18 -12.16 7.12
N VAL A 65 -4.33 -12.05 5.80
CA VAL A 65 -4.48 -13.18 4.86
C VAL A 65 -3.25 -14.07 4.91
N PHE A 66 -2.05 -13.51 5.01
CA PHE A 66 -0.82 -14.28 5.23
C PHE A 66 -0.96 -15.23 6.43
N GLU A 67 -1.40 -14.69 7.56
CA GLU A 67 -1.45 -15.48 8.80
C GLU A 67 -2.63 -16.46 8.81
N LEU A 68 -3.76 -16.11 8.17
CA LEU A 68 -4.87 -17.04 7.96
C LEU A 68 -4.50 -18.20 7.03
N PHE A 69 -3.85 -17.93 5.88
CA PHE A 69 -3.39 -18.98 4.96
C PHE A 69 -2.35 -19.88 5.61
N ARG A 70 -1.42 -19.32 6.38
CA ARG A 70 -0.42 -20.08 7.12
C ARG A 70 -1.03 -20.98 8.21
N LEU A 71 -2.13 -20.56 8.85
CA LEU A 71 -2.85 -21.42 9.79
C LEU A 71 -3.55 -22.60 9.10
N ALA A 72 -3.92 -22.45 7.83
CA ALA A 72 -4.63 -23.46 7.05
C ALA A 72 -3.73 -24.36 6.19
N GLN A 73 -2.49 -23.94 5.89
CA GLN A 73 -1.59 -24.61 4.94
C GLN A 73 -0.16 -24.78 5.50
N PRO A 74 0.60 -25.80 5.05
CA PRO A 74 2.01 -25.95 5.37
C PRO A 74 2.83 -24.72 4.94
N LEU A 75 3.86 -24.37 5.71
CA LEU A 75 4.69 -23.18 5.49
C LEU A 75 5.29 -23.09 4.07
N ALA A 76 5.60 -24.26 3.48
CA ALA A 76 6.15 -24.38 2.13
C ALA A 76 5.16 -23.94 1.02
N SER A 77 3.84 -24.01 1.28
CA SER A 77 2.81 -23.53 0.35
C SER A 77 2.66 -22.00 0.39
N VAL A 78 3.01 -21.38 1.52
CA VAL A 78 2.86 -19.94 1.76
C VAL A 78 3.92 -19.13 1.03
N THR A 79 5.14 -19.67 0.87
CA THR A 79 6.23 -19.01 0.15
C THR A 79 5.96 -18.88 -1.35
N LEU A 80 5.15 -19.76 -1.94
CA LEU A 80 4.71 -19.66 -3.35
C LEU A 80 3.63 -18.59 -3.55
N PHE A 81 2.82 -18.31 -2.53
CA PHE A 81 1.79 -17.26 -2.59
C PHE A 81 2.41 -15.85 -2.57
N HIS A 82 3.67 -15.74 -2.12
CA HIS A 82 4.44 -14.51 -2.04
C HIS A 82 5.33 -14.24 -3.26
N ASP A 83 5.00 -14.83 -4.43
CA ASP A 83 5.86 -14.64 -5.60
C ASP A 83 5.86 -13.18 -6.06
N ASN A 84 7.06 -12.65 -6.29
CA ASN A 84 7.40 -11.21 -6.31
C ASN A 84 6.67 -10.40 -7.40
N ASN A 85 6.06 -11.07 -8.38
CA ASN A 85 5.53 -10.46 -9.59
C ASN A 85 4.22 -9.70 -9.37
N ASN A 86 3.35 -10.18 -8.46
CA ASN A 86 2.09 -9.51 -8.17
C ASN A 86 2.31 -8.15 -7.49
N PHE A 87 3.31 -8.07 -6.61
CA PHE A 87 3.67 -6.84 -5.90
C PHE A 87 4.22 -5.74 -6.83
N ILE A 88 5.13 -6.08 -7.74
CA ILE A 88 5.68 -5.11 -8.70
C ILE A 88 4.55 -4.57 -9.58
N GLY A 89 3.61 -5.43 -9.97
CA GLY A 89 2.41 -5.04 -10.70
C GLY A 89 1.56 -4.02 -9.93
N CYS A 90 1.24 -4.29 -8.66
CA CYS A 90 0.47 -3.38 -7.81
C CYS A 90 1.20 -2.04 -7.58
N ALA A 91 2.50 -2.08 -7.30
CA ALA A 91 3.30 -0.87 -7.09
C ALA A 91 3.39 -0.03 -8.36
N ALA A 92 3.62 -0.65 -9.53
CA ALA A 92 3.69 0.05 -10.81
C ALA A 92 2.33 0.66 -11.19
N ALA A 93 1.23 -0.10 -11.03
CA ALA A 93 -0.12 0.40 -11.27
C ALA A 93 -0.45 1.60 -10.37
N PHE A 94 -0.03 1.56 -9.10
CA PHE A 94 -0.25 2.67 -8.17
C PHE A 94 0.57 3.91 -8.54
N VAL A 95 1.84 3.75 -8.91
CA VAL A 95 2.68 4.86 -9.40
C VAL A 95 2.07 5.48 -10.66
N ALA A 96 1.59 4.66 -11.60
CA ALA A 96 0.96 5.15 -12.82
C ALA A 96 -0.36 5.90 -12.53
N LEU A 97 -1.26 5.32 -11.74
CA LEU A 97 -2.56 5.90 -11.43
C LEU A 97 -2.43 7.15 -10.55
N VAL A 98 -1.78 7.05 -9.40
CA VAL A 98 -1.68 8.17 -8.45
C VAL A 98 -0.65 9.19 -8.88
N GLY A 99 0.54 8.75 -9.28
CA GLY A 99 1.61 9.63 -9.74
C GLY A 99 1.21 10.36 -11.03
N GLY A 100 0.67 9.62 -12.00
CA GLY A 100 0.16 10.21 -13.25
C GLY A 100 -0.99 11.18 -13.02
N TYR A 101 -1.97 10.81 -12.19
CA TYR A 101 -3.11 11.70 -11.88
C TYR A 101 -2.68 12.99 -11.18
N ARG A 102 -1.76 12.91 -10.21
CA ARG A 102 -1.26 14.11 -9.51
C ARG A 102 -0.37 14.97 -10.40
N TRP A 103 0.46 14.37 -11.25
CA TRP A 103 1.24 15.11 -12.24
C TRP A 103 0.34 15.90 -13.19
N TYR A 104 -0.72 15.27 -13.70
CA TYR A 104 -1.72 15.92 -14.54
C TYR A 104 -2.47 17.05 -13.79
N ALA A 105 -2.90 16.80 -12.55
CA ALA A 105 -3.59 17.79 -11.73
C ALA A 105 -2.71 19.01 -11.41
N LEU A 106 -1.41 18.81 -11.17
CA LEU A 106 -0.45 19.90 -10.98
C LEU A 106 -0.25 20.71 -12.26
N ARG A 107 -0.09 20.04 -13.41
CA ARG A 107 0.07 20.70 -14.72
C ARG A 107 -1.14 21.55 -15.10
N THR A 108 -2.34 21.03 -14.87
CA THR A 108 -3.60 21.74 -15.17
C THR A 108 -3.87 22.90 -14.22
N LYS A 109 -3.58 22.76 -12.91
CA LYS A 109 -3.67 23.89 -11.97
C LYS A 109 -2.65 24.98 -12.23
N VAL A 110 -1.40 24.63 -12.57
CA VAL A 110 -0.37 25.61 -12.97
C VAL A 110 -0.76 26.36 -14.25
N ALA A 111 -1.37 25.66 -15.21
CA ALA A 111 -1.88 26.29 -16.43
C ALA A 111 -3.10 27.22 -16.21
N GLN A 112 -3.72 27.17 -15.03
CA GLN A 112 -4.88 28.00 -14.65
C GLN A 112 -4.52 29.14 -13.70
N GLN A 113 -3.24 29.29 -13.31
CA GLN A 113 -2.78 30.48 -12.58
C GLN A 113 -2.45 31.58 -13.60
N PRO A 114 -3.10 32.75 -13.54
CA PRO A 114 -2.95 33.84 -14.51
C PRO A 114 -1.54 34.46 -14.49
#